data_AF-A0AAN6H2H5-F1
#
_entry.id   AF-A0AAN6H2H5-F1
#
_cell.length_a   1.000
_cell.length_b   1.000
_cell.length_c   1.000
_cell.angle_alpha   90.00
_cell.angle_beta   90.00
_cell.angle_gamma   90.00
#
_symmetry.space_group_name_H-M   'P 1'
#
loop_
_entity.id
_entity.type
_entity.pdbx_description
1 polymer ?
#
loop_
_entity_poly.entity_id
_entity_poly.type
_entity_poly.pdbx_seq_one_letter_code
_entity_poly.pdbx_strand_id
1 'polypeptide(L)'
;MGSDPHANGEGTNGILLPGTTLPGQQTPELPEQNSVSPPHSFPGPTIDGRQTTTTLYEPAQLALSPIIPTLYRLINKAFKHSHNSIGIPFQGERLQTESEYLKQVGADPGTFVYITSWADSGEPVATAGAHRYSGEEVMAAFEGGGERSTFNRVRMPRGVGGRGEEVWELKLMAVDVGFSGKGLAGHLMRLVDGEVVRRVGEMGDEGGVGRKVWMVITTVTEANGEFYRKRRYVEDYETVHGPGFMGTPKGFRVVHMSKVLRK
;
A
#
# COMPACT_ATOMS: atom_id res chain seq x y z
N MET A 1 27.60 -43.14 -2.02
CA MET A 1 26.25 -42.53 -2.04
C MET A 1 26.46 -41.05 -2.20
N GLY A 2 26.04 -40.51 -3.35
CA GLY A 2 26.50 -39.22 -3.89
C GLY A 2 25.84 -37.99 -3.26
N SER A 3 26.68 -36.97 -3.07
CA SER A 3 26.51 -35.54 -3.43
C SER A 3 25.11 -34.94 -3.58
N ASP A 4 24.73 -34.07 -2.62
CA ASP A 4 24.46 -32.60 -2.70
C ASP A 4 23.73 -31.99 -3.93
N PRO A 5 23.21 -30.72 -3.90
CA PRO A 5 22.71 -29.82 -2.84
C PRO A 5 21.46 -28.98 -3.31
N HIS A 6 21.17 -27.83 -2.68
CA HIS A 6 20.23 -26.75 -3.09
C HIS A 6 18.74 -26.89 -2.76
N ALA A 7 18.38 -26.53 -1.52
CA ALA A 7 17.11 -25.86 -1.28
C ALA A 7 17.24 -24.40 -1.75
N ASN A 8 17.02 -24.16 -3.04
CA ASN A 8 16.88 -22.80 -3.58
C ASN A 8 15.65 -22.15 -2.93
N GLY A 9 15.92 -21.19 -2.03
CA GLY A 9 14.93 -20.26 -1.52
C GLY A 9 14.51 -19.29 -2.61
N GLU A 10 13.69 -19.74 -3.55
CA GLU A 10 12.91 -18.85 -4.41
C GLU A 10 11.64 -18.48 -3.68
N GLY A 11 11.70 -17.38 -2.92
CA GLY A 11 10.53 -16.75 -2.34
C GLY A 11 9.57 -16.35 -3.46
N THR A 12 8.36 -16.92 -3.42
CA THR A 12 7.23 -16.60 -4.30
C THR A 12 6.76 -15.17 -4.02
N ASN A 13 7.43 -14.19 -4.62
CA ASN A 13 7.22 -12.76 -4.36
C ASN A 13 6.05 -12.19 -5.19
N GLY A 14 4.82 -12.60 -4.86
CA GLY A 14 3.65 -11.75 -5.05
C GLY A 14 3.58 -10.78 -3.88
N ILE A 15 3.56 -9.47 -4.14
CA ILE A 15 3.44 -8.49 -3.07
C ILE A 15 1.97 -8.43 -2.65
N LEU A 16 1.66 -8.86 -1.42
CA LEU A 16 0.33 -8.65 -0.85
C LEU A 16 0.06 -7.15 -0.69
N LEU A 17 -1.15 -6.76 -1.03
CA LEU A 17 -1.65 -5.43 -0.74
C LEU A 17 -1.83 -5.29 0.77
N PRO A 18 -1.49 -4.13 1.36
CA PRO A 18 -1.78 -3.85 2.76
C PRO A 18 -3.26 -4.01 3.13
N GLY A 19 -3.47 -4.39 4.39
CA GLY A 19 -4.77 -4.34 5.07
C GLY A 19 -5.30 -2.92 5.14
N THR A 20 -6.51 -2.67 4.63
CA THR A 20 -7.08 -1.33 4.52
C THR A 20 -7.65 -0.86 5.84
N THR A 21 -7.08 0.20 6.42
CA THR A 21 -7.73 0.92 7.51
C THR A 21 -8.64 2.01 6.93
N LEU A 22 -9.90 1.71 6.58
CA LEU A 22 -10.76 2.65 5.85
C LEU A 22 -10.89 4.01 6.57
N PRO A 23 -10.46 5.14 5.96
CA PRO A 23 -10.96 6.45 6.34
C PRO A 23 -12.47 6.52 6.06
N GLY A 24 -13.16 7.55 6.59
CA GLY A 24 -14.59 7.75 6.36
C GLY A 24 -14.99 7.49 4.91
N GLN A 25 -16.14 6.82 4.69
CA GLN A 25 -16.64 6.36 3.37
C GLN A 25 -17.05 7.49 2.40
N GLN A 26 -16.33 8.61 2.41
CA GLN A 26 -16.56 9.70 1.48
C GLN A 26 -15.86 9.38 0.16
N THR A 27 -16.67 9.15 -0.86
CA THR A 27 -16.18 9.16 -2.23
C THR A 27 -15.70 10.59 -2.50
N PRO A 28 -14.49 10.81 -3.04
CA PRO A 28 -14.05 12.15 -3.41
C PRO A 28 -15.13 12.81 -4.27
N GLU A 29 -15.62 13.98 -3.87
CA GLU A 29 -16.47 14.78 -4.75
C GLU A 29 -15.66 15.08 -6.01
N LEU A 30 -16.25 14.83 -7.18
CA LEU A 30 -15.61 15.10 -8.46
C LEU A 30 -15.43 16.63 -8.57
N PRO A 31 -14.20 17.16 -8.58
CA PRO A 31 -13.99 18.57 -8.81
C PRO A 31 -14.45 18.95 -10.23
N GLU A 32 -14.81 20.22 -10.42
CA GLU A 32 -15.09 20.74 -11.77
C GLU A 32 -13.86 20.51 -12.66
N GLN A 33 -14.07 19.91 -13.85
CA GLN A 33 -13.02 19.46 -14.77
C GLN A 33 -11.95 20.51 -15.12
N ASN A 34 -12.24 21.80 -14.97
CA ASN A 34 -11.35 22.91 -15.31
C ASN A 34 -10.44 23.38 -14.17
N SER A 35 -10.55 22.79 -12.97
CA SER A 35 -9.84 23.25 -11.76
C SER A 35 -8.68 22.35 -11.32
N VAL A 36 -8.50 21.18 -11.97
CA VAL A 36 -7.53 20.18 -11.54
C VAL A 36 -6.24 20.33 -12.37
N SER A 37 -5.13 20.61 -11.68
CA SER A 37 -3.81 20.61 -12.31
C SER A 37 -3.48 19.21 -12.87
N PRO A 38 -2.70 19.11 -13.96
CA PRO A 38 -2.30 17.81 -14.48
C PRO A 38 -1.42 17.05 -13.47
N PRO A 39 -1.47 15.71 -13.47
CA PRO A 39 -0.64 14.90 -12.58
C PRO A 39 0.85 15.05 -12.94
N HIS A 40 1.73 14.88 -11.96
CA HIS A 40 3.16 15.05 -12.16
C HIS A 40 3.81 13.74 -12.61
N SER A 41 4.37 13.72 -13.83
CA SER A 41 5.03 12.55 -14.42
C SER A 41 6.55 12.74 -14.55
N PHE A 42 7.30 11.66 -14.31
CA PHE A 42 8.75 11.61 -14.46
C PHE A 42 9.20 10.21 -14.91
N PRO A 43 10.44 10.07 -15.43
CA PRO A 43 10.96 8.77 -15.85
C PRO A 43 10.95 7.74 -14.71
N GLY A 44 10.38 6.57 -14.97
CA GLY A 44 10.39 5.43 -14.06
C GLY A 44 11.59 4.50 -14.31
N PRO A 45 11.71 3.38 -13.58
CA PRO A 45 12.77 2.40 -13.79
C PRO A 45 12.60 1.67 -15.14
N THR A 46 13.71 1.36 -15.81
CA THR A 46 13.69 0.45 -16.96
C THR A 46 13.47 -0.99 -16.49
N ILE A 47 12.52 -1.70 -17.08
CA ILE A 47 12.21 -3.11 -16.78
C ILE A 47 12.46 -3.92 -18.05
N ASP A 48 13.35 -4.90 -17.99
CA ASP A 48 13.66 -5.79 -19.13
C ASP A 48 13.95 -5.03 -20.44
N GLY A 49 14.67 -3.90 -20.33
CA GLY A 49 15.03 -3.02 -21.44
C GLY A 49 13.93 -2.06 -21.91
N ARG A 50 12.71 -2.16 -21.37
CA ARG A 50 11.59 -1.27 -21.70
C ARG A 50 11.47 -0.12 -20.71
N GLN A 51 11.21 1.08 -21.24
CA GLN A 51 11.09 2.31 -20.44
C GLN A 51 9.72 2.41 -19.77
N THR A 52 9.71 2.97 -18.56
CA THR A 52 8.49 3.28 -17.83
C THR A 52 8.41 4.76 -17.48
N THR A 53 7.20 5.22 -17.22
CA THR A 53 6.92 6.55 -16.67
C THR A 53 6.22 6.35 -15.33
N THR A 54 6.65 7.08 -14.30
CA THR A 54 5.99 7.11 -13.00
C THR A 54 5.27 8.44 -12.85
N THR A 55 3.99 8.36 -12.47
CA THR A 55 3.11 9.52 -12.33
C THR A 55 2.54 9.57 -10.92
N LEU A 56 2.63 10.75 -10.30
CA LEU A 56 2.01 11.09 -9.03
C LEU A 56 0.61 11.66 -9.28
N TYR A 57 -0.39 11.05 -8.65
CA TYR A 57 -1.78 11.47 -8.68
C TYR A 57 -2.26 11.86 -7.28
N GLU A 58 -2.95 12.99 -7.20
CA GLU A 58 -3.91 13.27 -6.14
C GLU A 58 -5.24 12.54 -6.42
N PRO A 59 -6.08 12.24 -5.41
CA PRO A 59 -7.37 11.56 -5.60
C PRO A 59 -8.28 12.21 -6.66
N ALA A 60 -8.32 13.55 -6.67
CA ALA A 60 -9.07 14.34 -7.64
C ALA A 60 -8.62 14.09 -9.10
N GLN A 61 -7.31 14.04 -9.33
CA GLN A 61 -6.73 13.74 -10.65
C GLN A 61 -7.01 12.29 -11.05
N LEU A 62 -6.89 11.38 -10.09
CA LEU A 62 -7.08 9.95 -10.29
C LEU A 62 -8.54 9.63 -10.65
N ALA A 63 -9.51 10.29 -10.01
CA ALA A 63 -10.93 10.11 -10.28
C ALA A 63 -11.34 10.47 -11.72
N LEU A 64 -10.60 11.38 -12.36
CA LEU A 64 -10.82 11.78 -13.76
C LEU A 64 -9.95 10.98 -14.76
N SER A 65 -9.08 10.10 -14.26
CA SER A 65 -8.09 9.42 -15.09
C SER A 65 -8.69 8.22 -15.83
N PRO A 66 -8.38 8.04 -17.13
CA PRO A 66 -8.80 6.84 -17.87
C PRO A 66 -8.03 5.57 -17.44
N ILE A 67 -7.08 5.66 -16.50
CA ILE A 67 -6.24 4.55 -16.05
C ILE A 67 -6.95 3.60 -15.06
N ILE A 68 -8.09 4.02 -14.49
CA ILE A 68 -8.77 3.27 -13.43
C ILE A 68 -9.13 1.83 -13.85
N PRO A 69 -9.70 1.57 -15.05
CA PRO A 69 -10.06 0.21 -15.46
C PRO A 69 -8.87 -0.75 -15.58
N THR A 70 -7.71 -0.24 -16.00
CA THR A 70 -6.49 -1.06 -16.13
C THR A 70 -5.80 -1.24 -14.78
N LEU A 71 -5.83 -0.22 -13.93
CA LEU A 71 -5.30 -0.27 -12.57
C LEU A 71 -6.10 -1.24 -11.68
N TYR A 72 -7.42 -1.22 -11.78
CA TYR A 72 -8.33 -2.17 -11.13
C TYR A 72 -7.93 -3.62 -11.45
N ARG A 73 -7.72 -3.92 -12.73
CA ARG A 73 -7.30 -5.25 -13.20
C ARG A 73 -5.94 -5.65 -12.64
N LEU A 74 -4.96 -4.73 -12.64
CA LEU A 74 -3.64 -4.97 -12.06
C LEU A 74 -3.73 -5.31 -10.57
N ILE A 75 -4.51 -4.55 -9.80
CA ILE A 75 -4.66 -4.72 -8.35
C ILE A 75 -5.27 -6.09 -8.03
N ASN A 76 -6.36 -6.45 -8.70
CA ASN A 76 -7.01 -7.75 -8.46
C ASN A 76 -6.14 -8.93 -8.91
N LYS A 77 -5.44 -8.81 -10.04
CA LYS A 77 -4.49 -9.82 -10.50
C LYS A 77 -3.36 -10.03 -9.49
N ALA A 78 -2.75 -8.94 -9.00
CA ALA A 78 -1.70 -9.00 -7.99
C ALA A 78 -2.22 -9.62 -6.68
N PHE A 79 -3.41 -9.21 -6.22
CA PHE A 79 -4.01 -9.73 -5.01
C PHE A 79 -4.31 -11.23 -5.09
N LYS A 80 -4.94 -11.68 -6.18
CA LYS A 80 -5.30 -13.09 -6.40
C LYS A 80 -4.06 -13.97 -6.45
N HIS A 81 -3.04 -13.56 -7.20
CA HIS A 81 -1.77 -14.28 -7.24
C HIS A 81 -1.16 -14.40 -5.84
N SER A 82 -1.18 -13.31 -5.09
CA SER A 82 -0.61 -13.27 -3.76
C SER A 82 -1.41 -14.06 -2.72
N HIS A 83 -2.74 -14.18 -2.83
CA HIS A 83 -3.56 -15.03 -1.95
C HIS A 83 -3.35 -16.51 -2.24
N ASN A 84 -3.28 -16.85 -3.52
CA ASN A 84 -3.05 -18.23 -3.95
C ASN A 84 -1.65 -18.72 -3.53
N SER A 85 -0.62 -17.86 -3.54
CA SER A 85 0.75 -18.27 -3.18
C SER A 85 0.91 -18.71 -1.72
N ILE A 86 0.07 -18.21 -0.81
CA ILE A 86 0.05 -18.57 0.61
C ILE A 86 -1.07 -19.56 0.96
N GLY A 87 -1.78 -20.09 -0.04
CA GLY A 87 -2.83 -21.08 0.16
C GLY A 87 -4.11 -20.52 0.80
N ILE A 88 -4.38 -19.22 0.66
CA ILE A 88 -5.68 -18.64 0.98
C ILE A 88 -6.57 -18.79 -0.25
N PRO A 89 -7.59 -19.68 -0.23
CA PRO A 89 -8.45 -19.86 -1.39
C PRO A 89 -9.29 -18.59 -1.60
N PHE A 90 -8.95 -17.81 -2.63
CA PHE A 90 -9.67 -16.59 -2.99
C PHE A 90 -10.20 -16.70 -4.41
N GLN A 91 -11.52 -16.84 -4.54
CA GLN A 91 -12.22 -16.96 -5.82
C GLN A 91 -12.85 -15.64 -6.28
N GLY A 92 -12.83 -14.60 -5.44
CA GLY A 92 -13.39 -13.29 -5.76
C GLY A 92 -12.38 -12.31 -6.36
N GLU A 93 -12.80 -11.06 -6.45
CA GLU A 93 -11.97 -9.89 -6.76
C GLU A 93 -11.73 -9.09 -5.47
N ARG A 94 -10.52 -8.52 -5.28
CA ARG A 94 -10.22 -7.69 -4.11
C ARG A 94 -11.05 -6.41 -4.10
N LEU A 95 -11.20 -5.83 -5.27
CA LEU A 95 -12.08 -4.73 -5.60
C LEU A 95 -13.20 -5.33 -6.44
N GLN A 96 -14.45 -5.18 -6.02
CA GLN A 96 -15.63 -5.64 -6.77
C GLN A 96 -15.98 -4.71 -7.92
N THR A 97 -15.60 -3.43 -7.81
CA THR A 97 -15.83 -2.41 -8.84
C THR A 97 -14.65 -1.46 -8.95
N GLU A 98 -14.56 -0.75 -10.09
CA GLU A 98 -13.62 0.36 -10.29
C GLU A 98 -13.81 1.49 -9.26
N SER A 99 -15.06 1.78 -8.89
CA SER A 99 -15.37 2.81 -7.90
C SER A 99 -14.93 2.45 -6.48
N GLU A 100 -14.79 1.15 -6.15
CA GLU A 100 -14.21 0.72 -4.87
C GLU A 100 -12.73 1.07 -4.74
N TYR A 101 -12.00 1.16 -5.85
CA TYR A 101 -10.61 1.62 -5.81
C TYR A 101 -10.53 3.07 -5.32
N LEU A 102 -11.32 3.97 -5.91
CA LEU A 102 -11.34 5.38 -5.50
C LEU A 102 -11.79 5.54 -4.05
N LYS A 103 -12.75 4.73 -3.60
CA LYS A 103 -13.15 4.68 -2.18
C LYS A 103 -12.03 4.22 -1.25
N GLN A 104 -11.16 3.31 -1.70
CA GLN A 104 -10.03 2.82 -0.90
C GLN A 104 -8.83 3.76 -0.89
N VAL A 105 -8.61 4.49 -1.99
CA VAL A 105 -7.66 5.61 -2.01
C VAL A 105 -8.12 6.67 -1.01
N GLY A 106 -9.42 6.96 -1.00
CA GLY A 106 -10.00 7.95 -0.10
C GLY A 106 -9.83 9.37 -0.62
N ALA A 107 -10.39 10.33 0.12
CA ALA A 107 -10.36 11.76 -0.21
C ALA A 107 -9.56 12.58 0.82
N ASP A 108 -8.88 11.92 1.76
CA ASP A 108 -8.27 12.63 2.88
C ASP A 108 -7.22 13.61 2.39
N PRO A 109 -7.18 14.84 2.95
CA PRO A 109 -6.18 15.82 2.59
C PRO A 109 -4.76 15.26 2.69
N GLY A 110 -4.02 15.35 1.58
CA GLY A 110 -2.65 14.85 1.49
C GLY A 110 -2.53 13.40 1.00
N THR A 111 -3.63 12.68 0.75
CA THR A 111 -3.61 11.36 0.08
C THR A 111 -2.97 11.47 -1.30
N PHE A 112 -2.18 10.47 -1.71
CA PHE A 112 -1.62 10.41 -3.05
C PHE A 112 -1.37 8.98 -3.53
N VAL A 113 -1.23 8.84 -4.85
CA VAL A 113 -0.96 7.56 -5.52
C VAL A 113 0.12 7.74 -6.58
N TYR A 114 1.15 6.90 -6.50
CA TYR A 114 2.07 6.66 -7.61
C TYR A 114 1.55 5.55 -8.51
N ILE A 115 1.61 5.76 -9.82
CA ILE A 115 1.38 4.73 -10.84
C ILE A 115 2.59 4.71 -11.77
N THR A 116 3.19 3.54 -11.93
CA THR A 116 4.23 3.30 -12.95
C THR A 116 3.59 2.57 -14.11
N SER A 117 3.73 3.13 -15.31
CA SER A 117 3.20 2.60 -16.55
C SER A 117 4.29 2.46 -17.60
N TRP A 118 4.06 1.60 -18.60
CA TRP A 118 4.93 1.58 -19.78
C TRP A 118 4.90 2.91 -20.51
N ALA A 119 6.06 3.42 -20.92
CA ALA A 119 6.16 4.72 -21.58
C ALA A 119 5.54 4.73 -22.99
N ASP A 120 5.48 3.58 -23.66
CA ASP A 120 4.93 3.40 -25.00
C ASP A 120 3.41 3.20 -25.02
N SER A 121 2.87 2.41 -24.10
CA SER A 121 1.44 2.04 -24.08
C SER A 121 0.60 2.74 -23.01
N GLY A 122 1.24 3.31 -21.98
CA GLY A 122 0.55 3.85 -20.81
C GLY A 122 -0.07 2.79 -19.88
N GLU A 123 0.09 1.50 -20.19
CA GLU A 123 -0.44 0.41 -19.38
C GLU A 123 0.28 0.35 -18.02
N PRO A 124 -0.46 0.33 -16.89
CA PRO A 124 0.12 0.31 -15.56
C PRO A 124 0.78 -1.03 -15.27
N VAL A 125 1.98 -0.98 -14.69
CA VAL A 125 2.75 -2.16 -14.24
C VAL A 125 2.95 -2.19 -12.73
N ALA A 126 2.77 -1.06 -12.04
CA ALA A 126 2.81 -1.01 -10.59
C ALA A 126 2.10 0.23 -10.05
N THR A 127 1.65 0.17 -8.80
CA THR A 127 1.08 1.31 -8.08
C THR A 127 1.38 1.23 -6.59
N ALA A 128 1.50 2.39 -5.94
CA ALA A 128 1.52 2.51 -4.49
C ALA A 128 0.81 3.80 -4.05
N GLY A 129 0.00 3.75 -3.00
CA GLY A 129 -0.69 4.91 -2.45
C GLY A 129 -0.54 5.02 -0.93
N ALA A 130 -0.52 6.26 -0.45
CA ALA A 130 -0.43 6.58 0.96
C ALA A 130 -1.36 7.74 1.33
N HIS A 131 -1.79 7.75 2.59
CA HIS A 131 -2.62 8.81 3.18
C HIS A 131 -2.23 8.99 4.65
N ARG A 132 -2.70 10.07 5.26
CA ARG A 132 -2.54 10.31 6.69
C ARG A 132 -3.32 9.29 7.49
N TYR A 133 -2.71 8.75 8.53
CA TYR A 133 -3.33 7.75 9.40
C TYR A 133 -3.96 8.45 10.63
N SER A 134 -5.28 8.37 10.75
CA SER A 134 -6.04 8.87 11.90
C SER A 134 -6.39 7.71 12.84
N GLY A 135 -5.57 7.47 13.87
CA GLY A 135 -5.78 6.34 14.78
C GLY A 135 -7.11 6.39 15.56
N GLU A 136 -7.64 7.59 15.81
CA GLU A 136 -8.91 7.80 16.54
C GLU A 136 -10.13 7.33 15.74
N GLU A 137 -10.17 7.64 14.43
CA GLU A 137 -11.25 7.19 13.53
C GLU A 137 -11.31 5.67 13.43
N VAL A 138 -10.16 5.01 13.46
CA VAL A 138 -10.06 3.55 13.34
C VAL A 138 -10.54 2.85 14.60
N MET A 139 -10.19 3.39 15.77
CA MET A 139 -10.68 2.87 17.05
C MET A 139 -12.20 3.02 17.16
N ALA A 140 -12.75 4.17 16.73
CA ALA A 140 -14.20 4.38 16.69
C ALA A 140 -14.93 3.44 15.71
N ALA A 141 -14.33 3.12 14.56
CA ALA A 141 -14.89 2.18 13.59
C ALA A 141 -14.84 0.71 14.06
N PHE A 142 -13.88 0.34 14.91
CA PHE A 142 -13.71 -1.01 15.43
C PHE A 142 -14.82 -1.42 16.40
N GLU A 143 -15.39 -0.47 17.14
CA GLU A 143 -16.46 -0.72 18.10
C GLU A 143 -17.82 -1.08 17.44
N GLY A 144 -17.93 -1.01 16.10
CA GLY A 144 -19.19 -1.18 15.37
C GLY A 144 -19.31 -2.30 14.32
N GLY A 145 -18.32 -3.17 14.07
CA GLY A 145 -18.40 -4.09 12.90
C GLY A 145 -17.63 -5.43 12.94
N GLY A 146 -18.23 -6.45 12.29
CA GLY A 146 -17.77 -7.86 12.17
C GLY A 146 -16.54 -8.13 11.29
N GLU A 147 -16.46 -9.32 10.63
CA GLU A 147 -15.29 -9.97 9.97
C GLU A 147 -14.24 -9.07 9.24
N ARG A 148 -14.63 -7.87 8.77
CA ARG A 148 -13.74 -6.87 8.15
C ARG A 148 -12.74 -6.22 9.11
N SER A 149 -12.81 -6.50 10.41
CA SER A 149 -11.87 -6.00 11.42
C SER A 149 -10.48 -6.66 11.39
N THR A 150 -10.35 -7.81 10.72
CA THR A 150 -9.15 -8.66 10.68
C THR A 150 -7.86 -7.92 10.29
N PHE A 151 -7.96 -6.97 9.35
CA PHE A 151 -6.80 -6.29 8.77
C PHE A 151 -6.68 -4.83 9.22
N ASN A 152 -7.49 -4.41 10.19
CA ASN A 152 -7.47 -3.03 10.67
C ASN A 152 -6.38 -2.84 11.71
N ARG A 153 -5.59 -1.78 11.55
CA ARG A 153 -4.65 -1.36 12.57
C ARG A 153 -5.39 -0.62 13.69
N VAL A 154 -5.46 -1.19 14.89
CA VAL A 154 -6.19 -0.62 16.05
C VAL A 154 -5.28 0.03 17.10
N ARG A 155 -3.98 0.15 16.84
CA ARG A 155 -3.02 0.78 17.78
C ARG A 155 -2.03 1.69 17.06
N MET A 156 -1.71 2.83 17.68
CA MET A 156 -0.59 3.66 17.24
C MET A 156 0.76 2.95 17.45
N PRO A 157 1.78 3.25 16.62
CA PRO A 157 3.15 2.78 16.85
C PRO A 157 3.68 3.17 18.23
N ARG A 158 4.54 2.32 18.80
CA ARG A 158 5.16 2.62 20.10
C ARG A 158 6.09 3.83 19.96
N GLY A 159 5.80 4.89 20.70
CA GLY A 159 6.58 6.14 20.68
C GLY A 159 5.93 7.28 19.90
N VAL A 160 4.75 7.08 19.31
CA VAL A 160 3.86 8.17 18.92
C VAL A 160 3.15 8.65 20.18
N GLY A 161 3.49 9.86 20.64
CA GLY A 161 3.07 10.40 21.94
C GLY A 161 2.09 11.57 21.87
N GLY A 162 1.60 11.93 20.68
CA GLY A 162 0.66 13.03 20.47
C GLY A 162 1.32 14.42 20.50
N ARG A 163 2.64 14.51 20.30
CA ARG A 163 3.42 15.76 20.31
C ARG A 163 4.01 16.04 18.94
N GLY A 164 3.13 16.34 17.98
CA GLY A 164 3.53 16.77 16.64
C GLY A 164 4.13 15.67 15.77
N GLU A 165 3.96 14.39 16.11
CA GLU A 165 4.29 13.30 15.19
C GLU A 165 3.24 13.18 14.08
N GLU A 166 3.69 12.96 12.85
CA GLU A 166 2.82 12.70 11.71
C GLU A 166 2.84 11.20 11.43
N VAL A 167 1.67 10.58 11.31
CA VAL A 167 1.55 9.15 11.00
C VAL A 167 0.87 9.02 9.64
N TRP A 168 1.48 8.24 8.76
CA TRP A 168 1.01 7.97 7.40
C TRP A 168 0.87 6.46 7.20
N GLU A 169 -0.15 6.03 6.47
CA GLU A 169 -0.37 4.62 6.13
C GLU A 169 -0.04 4.37 4.65
N LEU A 170 0.81 3.39 4.39
CA LEU A 170 0.92 2.79 3.05
C LEU A 170 -0.31 1.91 2.84
N LYS A 171 -1.23 2.37 2.00
CA LYS A 171 -2.58 1.80 1.88
C LYS A 171 -2.68 0.67 0.90
N LEU A 172 -2.13 0.88 -0.29
CA LEU A 172 -2.22 -0.06 -1.40
C LEU A 172 -0.88 -0.06 -2.12
N MET A 173 -0.34 -1.24 -2.40
CA MET A 173 0.84 -1.40 -3.25
C MET A 173 0.73 -2.67 -4.08
N ALA A 174 0.55 -2.53 -5.39
CA ALA A 174 0.44 -3.63 -6.33
C ALA A 174 1.56 -3.54 -7.38
N VAL A 175 2.07 -4.70 -7.79
CA VAL A 175 2.99 -4.85 -8.92
C VAL A 175 2.42 -5.95 -9.80
N ASP A 176 2.46 -5.78 -11.12
CA ASP A 176 2.09 -6.85 -12.02
C ASP A 176 2.98 -8.08 -11.77
N VAL A 177 2.34 -9.23 -11.63
CA VAL A 177 2.97 -10.51 -11.28
C VAL A 177 4.09 -10.92 -12.23
N GLY A 178 4.03 -10.51 -13.50
CA GLY A 178 5.07 -10.77 -14.49
C GLY A 178 6.36 -9.98 -14.25
N PHE A 179 6.30 -8.92 -13.45
CA PHE A 179 7.43 -8.03 -13.11
C PHE A 179 7.76 -8.04 -11.61
N SER A 180 7.20 -8.98 -10.86
CA SER A 180 7.62 -9.29 -9.50
C SER A 180 9.12 -9.58 -9.45
N GLY A 181 9.79 -9.11 -8.40
CA GLY A 181 11.25 -9.27 -8.24
C GLY A 181 12.11 -8.33 -9.08
N LYS A 182 11.53 -7.52 -9.99
CA LYS A 182 12.27 -6.54 -10.83
C LYS A 182 12.53 -5.20 -10.12
N GLY A 183 12.41 -5.15 -8.80
CA GLY A 183 12.69 -3.95 -8.00
C GLY A 183 11.60 -2.88 -7.97
N LEU A 184 10.47 -3.06 -8.68
CA LEU A 184 9.41 -2.04 -8.79
C LEU A 184 8.82 -1.61 -7.45
N ALA A 185 8.47 -2.55 -6.58
CA ALA A 185 7.97 -2.17 -5.26
C ALA A 185 9.03 -1.51 -4.40
N GLY A 186 10.31 -1.91 -4.53
CA GLY A 186 11.40 -1.19 -3.87
C GLY A 186 11.50 0.26 -4.33
N HIS A 187 11.31 0.50 -5.63
CA HIS A 187 11.26 1.83 -6.21
C HIS A 187 10.05 2.64 -5.70
N LEU A 188 8.84 2.09 -5.76
CA LEU A 188 7.61 2.74 -5.27
C LEU A 188 7.69 3.08 -3.78
N MET A 189 8.21 2.18 -2.94
CA MET A 189 8.40 2.45 -1.51
C MET A 189 9.28 3.68 -1.26
N ARG A 190 10.35 3.85 -2.04
CA ARG A 190 11.22 5.03 -1.90
C ARG A 190 10.51 6.32 -2.32
N LEU A 191 9.70 6.26 -3.38
CA LEU A 191 8.91 7.40 -3.83
C LEU A 191 7.87 7.79 -2.77
N VAL A 192 7.12 6.82 -2.25
CA VAL A 192 6.13 7.06 -1.19
C VAL A 192 6.79 7.66 0.06
N ASP A 193 7.92 7.12 0.51
CA ASP A 193 8.65 7.66 1.65
C ASP A 193 9.09 9.11 1.41
N GLY A 194 9.67 9.39 0.24
CA GLY A 194 10.14 10.73 -0.12
C GLY A 194 9.00 11.73 -0.24
N GLU A 195 7.88 11.33 -0.80
CA GLU A 195 6.69 12.17 -0.96
C GLU A 195 6.05 12.52 0.38
N VAL A 196 5.95 11.54 1.30
CA VAL A 196 5.48 11.81 2.66
C VAL A 196 6.41 12.80 3.37
N VAL A 197 7.73 12.61 3.29
CA VAL A 197 8.70 13.54 3.90
C VAL A 197 8.58 14.94 3.28
N ARG A 198 8.44 15.05 1.96
CA ARG A 198 8.25 16.32 1.24
C ARG A 198 6.99 17.04 1.72
N ARG A 199 5.83 16.37 1.72
CA ARG A 199 4.54 16.94 2.15
C ARG A 199 4.58 17.43 3.59
N VAL A 200 5.14 16.63 4.50
CA VAL A 200 5.27 17.03 5.90
C VAL A 200 6.25 18.20 6.06
N GLY A 201 7.32 18.25 5.26
CA GLY A 201 8.26 19.38 5.25
C GLY A 201 7.64 20.70 4.83
N GLU A 202 6.72 20.67 3.86
CA GLU A 202 6.01 21.87 3.37
C GLU A 202 4.99 22.44 4.36
N MET A 203 4.53 21.65 5.32
CA MET A 203 3.58 22.08 6.35
C MET A 203 4.20 22.96 7.45
N GLY A 204 5.52 23.18 7.41
CA GLY A 204 6.24 24.09 8.31
C GLY A 204 6.50 23.51 9.71
N ASP A 205 7.69 23.80 10.26
CA ASP A 205 8.02 23.58 11.68
C ASP A 205 7.55 24.81 12.49
N GLU A 206 6.25 24.93 12.78
CA GLU A 206 5.73 26.00 13.68
C GLU A 206 6.25 25.93 15.14
N GLY A 207 7.21 25.04 15.45
CA GLY A 207 7.73 24.89 16.81
C GLY A 207 9.18 24.39 16.95
N GLY A 208 9.98 24.36 15.88
CA GLY A 208 11.42 24.04 15.94
C GLY A 208 11.81 22.64 16.43
N VAL A 209 10.86 21.78 16.78
CA VAL A 209 11.09 20.37 17.13
C VAL A 209 10.78 19.55 15.89
N GLY A 210 11.82 19.06 15.20
CA GLY A 210 11.67 18.28 13.97
C GLY A 210 10.65 17.16 14.15
N ARG A 211 9.49 17.30 13.48
CA ARG A 211 8.39 16.31 13.54
C ARG A 211 8.91 14.95 13.09
N LYS A 212 8.73 13.94 13.95
CA LYS A 212 8.97 12.55 13.56
C LYS A 212 7.83 12.10 12.65
N VAL A 213 8.19 11.61 11.47
CA VAL A 213 7.21 11.09 10.51
C VAL A 213 7.25 9.57 10.55
N TRP A 214 6.11 8.97 10.80
CA TRP A 214 5.92 7.54 10.89
C TRP A 214 5.19 7.05 9.65
N MET A 215 5.67 5.95 9.09
CA MET A 215 4.96 5.20 8.08
C MET A 215 4.50 3.88 8.70
N VAL A 216 3.20 3.59 8.62
CA VAL A 216 2.59 2.36 9.12
C VAL A 216 2.09 1.50 7.98
N ILE A 217 2.03 0.20 8.23
CA ILE A 217 1.51 -0.78 7.30
C ILE A 217 0.89 -1.96 8.06
N THR A 218 -0.13 -2.57 7.46
CA THR A 218 -0.67 -3.87 7.86
C THR A 218 -0.47 -4.87 6.74
N THR A 219 0.07 -6.07 7.01
CA THR A 219 0.28 -7.09 5.98
C THR A 219 0.17 -8.50 6.54
N VAL A 220 0.09 -9.52 5.67
CA VAL A 220 0.20 -10.92 6.12
C VAL A 220 1.69 -11.28 6.19
N THR A 221 2.10 -11.77 7.35
CA THR A 221 3.50 -12.07 7.67
C THR A 221 4.11 -13.05 6.67
N GLU A 222 3.37 -14.11 6.32
CA GLU A 222 3.84 -15.22 5.49
C GLU A 222 4.22 -14.81 4.07
N ALA A 223 3.56 -13.81 3.48
CA ALA A 223 3.92 -13.40 2.11
C ALA A 223 4.83 -12.18 2.06
N ASN A 224 4.65 -11.23 2.98
CA ASN A 224 5.26 -9.91 2.83
C ASN A 224 6.07 -9.43 4.03
N GLY A 225 5.95 -10.07 5.19
CA GLY A 225 6.60 -9.57 6.42
C GLY A 225 8.09 -9.33 6.21
N GLU A 226 8.77 -10.27 5.55
CA GLU A 226 10.20 -10.18 5.28
C GLU A 226 10.57 -9.05 4.31
N PHE A 227 9.72 -8.78 3.31
CA PHE A 227 9.94 -7.67 2.38
C PHE A 227 9.98 -6.33 3.12
N TYR A 228 9.09 -6.13 4.09
CA TYR A 228 9.03 -4.89 4.87
C TYR A 228 10.10 -4.84 5.97
N ARG A 229 10.45 -5.96 6.63
CA ARG A 229 11.58 -6.02 7.57
C ARG A 229 12.90 -5.59 6.94
N LYS A 230 13.20 -6.08 5.73
CA LYS A 230 14.37 -5.64 4.94
C LYS A 230 14.38 -4.14 4.64
N ARG A 231 13.23 -3.47 4.76
CA ARG A 231 13.04 -2.02 4.58
C ARG A 231 12.88 -1.28 5.91
N ARG A 232 13.37 -1.87 6.99
CA ARG A 232 13.43 -1.29 8.34
C ARG A 232 12.07 -1.02 8.98
N TYR A 233 11.01 -1.67 8.49
CA TYR A 233 9.79 -1.77 9.27
C TYR A 233 10.03 -2.68 10.47
N VAL A 234 9.56 -2.22 11.63
CA VAL A 234 9.57 -2.94 12.89
C VAL A 234 8.14 -3.35 13.21
N GLU A 235 7.96 -4.55 13.74
CA GLU A 235 6.66 -5.06 14.13
C GLU A 235 6.17 -4.32 15.38
N ASP A 236 4.95 -3.79 15.31
CA ASP A 236 4.29 -3.17 16.46
C ASP A 236 3.49 -4.22 17.24
N TYR A 237 2.70 -5.03 16.53
CA TYR A 237 1.97 -6.18 17.06
C TYR A 237 1.46 -7.06 15.91
N GLU A 238 1.04 -8.28 16.23
CA GLU A 238 0.44 -9.23 15.29
C GLU A 238 -0.85 -9.84 15.82
N THR A 239 -1.70 -10.31 14.90
CA THR A 239 -2.86 -11.16 15.18
C THR A 239 -2.67 -12.51 14.46
N VAL A 240 -2.99 -13.59 15.17
CA VAL A 240 -2.85 -14.97 14.67
C VAL A 240 -4.22 -15.51 14.30
N HIS A 241 -4.35 -15.99 13.06
CA HIS A 241 -5.58 -16.59 12.54
C HIS A 241 -5.32 -18.06 12.24
N GLY A 242 -6.01 -18.96 12.96
CA GLY A 242 -5.80 -20.40 12.86
C GLY A 242 -6.35 -21.03 11.57
N PRO A 243 -6.07 -22.32 11.34
CA PRO A 243 -6.69 -23.11 10.27
C PRO A 243 -8.20 -22.94 10.19
N GLY A 244 -8.75 -22.87 8.98
CA GLY A 244 -10.18 -22.68 8.70
C GLY A 244 -10.62 -21.21 8.65
N PHE A 245 -9.88 -20.28 9.27
CA PHE A 245 -10.17 -18.85 9.19
C PHE A 245 -10.00 -18.37 7.75
N MET A 246 -11.01 -17.71 7.18
CA MET A 246 -11.09 -17.35 5.75
C MET A 246 -10.80 -18.51 4.79
N GLY A 247 -11.15 -19.74 5.17
CA GLY A 247 -10.96 -20.95 4.36
C GLY A 247 -9.50 -21.40 4.23
N THR A 248 -8.57 -20.82 5.00
CA THR A 248 -7.14 -21.14 4.90
C THR A 248 -6.82 -22.49 5.55
N PRO A 249 -6.13 -23.43 4.88
CA PRO A 249 -5.84 -24.73 5.48
C PRO A 249 -4.83 -24.66 6.63
N LYS A 250 -3.93 -23.67 6.62
CA LYS A 250 -2.81 -23.55 7.58
C LYS A 250 -2.95 -22.40 8.57
N GLY A 251 -3.94 -21.52 8.41
CA GLY A 251 -3.95 -20.23 9.08
C GLY A 251 -2.92 -19.25 8.51
N PHE A 252 -2.89 -18.03 9.05
CA PHE A 252 -1.94 -16.97 8.69
C PHE A 252 -1.80 -15.95 9.83
N ARG A 253 -0.76 -15.12 9.78
CA ARG A 253 -0.58 -14.02 10.74
C ARG A 253 -0.72 -12.68 10.03
N VAL A 254 -1.49 -11.77 10.62
CA VAL A 254 -1.51 -10.37 10.21
C VAL A 254 -0.57 -9.60 11.12
N VAL A 255 0.40 -8.91 10.53
CA VAL A 255 1.36 -8.09 11.27
C VAL A 255 1.16 -6.62 10.93
N HIS A 256 1.13 -5.81 11.98
CA HIS A 256 1.12 -4.36 11.88
C HIS A 256 2.51 -3.86 12.18
N MET A 257 3.08 -3.09 11.26
CA MET A 257 4.44 -2.64 11.32
C MET A 257 4.52 -1.13 11.17
N SER A 258 5.60 -0.55 11.68
CA SER A 258 5.90 0.86 11.55
C SER A 258 7.37 1.10 11.23
N LYS A 259 7.67 2.25 10.63
CA LYS A 259 9.03 2.77 10.53
C LYS A 259 9.01 4.28 10.73
N VAL A 260 10.10 4.80 11.26
CA VAL A 260 10.35 6.25 11.29
C VAL A 260 11.03 6.64 9.98
N LEU A 261 10.43 7.56 9.24
CA LEU A 261 11.06 8.21 8.09
C LEU A 261 12.05 9.24 8.62
N ARG A 262 13.28 9.17 8.11
CA ARG A 262 14.30 10.17 8.43
C ARG A 262 14.26 11.25 7.35
N LYS A 263 14.36 12.51 7.79
CA LYS A 263 14.72 13.63 6.91
C LYS A 263 16.15 13.43 6.40
#